data_AF-A0A1D1Y7M3-F1
#
_entry.id   AF-A0A1D1Y7M3-F1
#
_cell.length_a   1.000
_cell.length_b   1.000
_cell.length_c   1.000
_cell.angle_alpha   90.00
_cell.angle_beta   90.00
_cell.angle_gamma   90.00
#
_symmetry.space_group_name_H-M   'P 1'
#
loop_
_entity.id
_entity.type
_entity.pdbx_description
1 polymer ?
#
loop_
_entity_poly.entity_id
_entity_poly.type
_entity_poly.pdbx_seq_one_letter_code
_entity_poly.pdbx_strand_id
1 'polypeptide(L)'
;EWPKRGGADGSLRFDAELKHAANAGLINALKLIQPIKDKYPGITYADLFQLASATAVEEVGGPKVPMKYGRVDVTEPEQCPEEGRLPDAGPPSPASHLRDVFYRMG
;
A
#
# COMPACT_ATOMS: atom_id res chain seq x y z
N GLU A 1 5.97 -16.97 1.09
CA GLU A 1 6.98 -16.43 2.04
C GLU A 1 7.02 -14.90 1.95
N TRP A 2 7.59 -14.22 2.94
CA TRP A 2 7.82 -12.76 2.88
C TRP A 2 9.11 -12.48 2.07
N PRO A 3 9.16 -11.43 1.22
CA PRO A 3 8.08 -10.49 0.89
C PRO A 3 7.18 -10.93 -0.29
N LYS A 4 7.43 -12.07 -0.93
CA LYS A 4 6.71 -12.54 -2.15
C LYS A 4 5.17 -12.53 -2.06
N ARG A 5 4.61 -12.70 -0.85
CA ARG A 5 3.17 -12.61 -0.58
C ARG A 5 2.58 -11.18 -0.75
N GLY A 6 3.43 -10.16 -0.83
CA GLY A 6 3.06 -8.74 -0.86
C GLY A 6 2.46 -8.26 0.47
N GLY A 7 1.73 -7.15 0.39
CA GLY A 7 1.00 -6.56 1.51
C GLY A 7 1.63 -5.23 1.96
N ALA A 8 1.50 -4.92 3.26
CA ALA A 8 2.03 -3.68 3.82
C ALA A 8 3.52 -3.81 4.17
N ASP A 9 4.37 -3.79 3.16
CA ASP A 9 5.83 -3.97 3.26
C ASP A 9 6.63 -2.83 2.60
N GLY A 10 5.96 -1.74 2.22
CA GLY A 10 6.60 -0.53 1.69
C GLY A 10 7.11 -0.65 0.25
N SER A 11 6.85 -1.77 -0.45
CA SER A 11 7.22 -2.00 -1.85
C SER A 11 6.63 -0.95 -2.81
N LEU A 12 5.41 -0.48 -2.54
CA LEU A 12 4.71 0.57 -3.29
C LEU A 12 5.50 1.90 -3.42
N ARG A 13 6.58 2.10 -2.67
CA ARG A 13 7.45 3.29 -2.86
C ARG A 13 8.29 3.22 -4.14
N PHE A 14 8.51 2.02 -4.68
CA PHE A 14 9.38 1.82 -5.83
C PHE A 14 8.64 2.09 -7.14
N ASP A 15 9.37 2.65 -8.10
CA ASP A 15 8.86 2.98 -9.43
C ASP A 15 8.29 1.76 -10.16
N ALA A 16 8.85 0.56 -9.94
CA ALA A 16 8.37 -0.69 -10.49
C ALA A 16 6.88 -0.95 -10.19
N GLU A 17 6.46 -0.74 -8.93
CA GLU A 17 5.07 -0.96 -8.52
C GLU A 17 4.20 0.30 -8.70
N LEU A 18 4.76 1.50 -8.57
CA LEU A 18 4.05 2.75 -8.83
C LEU A 18 3.57 2.88 -10.28
N LYS A 19 4.24 2.20 -11.22
CA LYS A 19 3.88 2.16 -12.64
C LYS A 19 2.75 1.19 -12.98
N HIS A 20 2.33 0.34 -12.04
CA HIS A 20 1.14 -0.49 -12.26
C HIS A 20 -0.07 0.41 -12.56
N ALA A 21 -0.92 -0.01 -13.48
CA ALA A 21 -2.09 0.74 -13.95
C ALA A 21 -3.02 1.12 -12.80
N ALA A 22 -3.26 0.21 -11.85
CA ALA A 22 -4.08 0.46 -10.66
C ALA A 22 -3.48 1.48 -9.68
N ASN A 23 -2.18 1.77 -9.79
CA ASN A 23 -1.45 2.72 -8.93
C ASN A 23 -1.25 4.09 -9.59
N ALA A 24 -1.86 4.34 -10.76
CA ALA A 24 -1.73 5.59 -11.48
C ALA A 24 -2.04 6.81 -10.58
N GLY A 25 -1.04 7.68 -10.42
CA GLY A 25 -1.14 8.92 -9.62
C GLY A 25 -0.65 8.81 -8.18
N LEU A 26 -0.43 7.61 -7.63
CA LEU A 26 0.03 7.43 -6.24
C LEU A 26 1.44 7.96 -5.97
N ILE A 27 2.24 8.19 -7.01
CA ILE A 27 3.51 8.92 -6.89
C ILE A 27 3.34 10.29 -6.21
N ASN A 28 2.19 10.95 -6.38
CA ASN A 28 1.92 12.22 -5.72
C ASN A 28 1.77 12.07 -4.20
N ALA A 29 1.13 10.98 -3.75
CA ALA A 29 1.04 10.68 -2.32
C ALA A 29 2.42 10.39 -1.73
N LEU A 30 3.27 9.61 -2.44
CA LEU A 30 4.64 9.36 -2.01
C LEU A 30 5.44 10.67 -1.86
N LYS A 31 5.33 11.58 -2.83
CA LYS A 31 5.98 12.90 -2.76
C LYS A 31 5.52 13.73 -1.55
N LEU A 32 4.23 13.67 -1.20
CA LEU A 32 3.69 14.42 -0.06
C LEU A 32 4.21 13.89 1.29
N ILE A 33 4.42 12.58 1.42
CA ILE A 33 4.92 11.99 2.67
C ILE A 33 6.46 11.93 2.74
N GLN A 34 7.18 12.13 1.63
CA GLN A 34 8.64 12.09 1.59
C GLN A 34 9.30 13.02 2.62
N PRO A 35 8.89 14.30 2.78
CA PRO A 35 9.49 15.17 3.80
C PRO A 35 9.30 14.66 5.23
N ILE A 36 8.21 13.93 5.50
CA ILE A 36 7.95 13.30 6.80
C ILE A 36 8.89 12.11 6.98
N LYS A 37 9.05 11.27 5.97
CA LYS A 37 10.00 10.15 5.99
C LYS A 37 11.44 10.62 6.24
N ASP A 38 11.85 11.69 5.58
CA ASP A 38 13.20 12.26 5.70
C ASP A 38 13.45 12.80 7.11
N LYS A 39 12.44 13.41 7.72
CA LYS A 39 12.49 13.91 9.11
C LYS A 39 12.56 12.78 10.14
N TYR A 40 11.97 11.64 9.86
CA TYR A 40 11.89 10.49 10.78
C TYR A 40 12.51 9.24 10.15
N PRO A 41 13.84 9.15 10.01
CA PRO A 41 14.47 8.04 9.29
C PRO A 41 14.17 6.66 9.88
N GLY A 42 13.85 6.58 11.18
CA GLY A 42 13.50 5.33 11.87
C GLY A 42 12.10 4.78 11.57
N ILE A 43 11.19 5.55 10.97
CA ILE A 43 9.91 5.00 10.50
C ILE A 43 10.12 4.32 9.14
N THR A 44 9.56 3.12 8.96
CA THR A 44 9.53 2.43 7.67
C THR A 44 8.48 3.06 6.75
N TYR A 45 8.66 2.97 5.43
CA TYR A 45 7.61 3.35 4.49
C TYR A 45 6.35 2.51 4.70
N ALA A 46 6.51 1.21 4.99
CA ALA A 46 5.44 0.29 5.32
C ALA A 46 4.56 0.81 6.46
N ASP A 47 5.14 1.30 7.56
CA ASP A 47 4.36 1.91 8.64
C ASP A 47 3.88 3.31 8.30
N LEU A 48 4.69 4.13 7.62
CA LEU A 48 4.31 5.50 7.27
C LEU A 48 3.08 5.54 6.36
N PHE A 49 2.96 4.63 5.39
CA PHE A 49 1.78 4.54 4.52
C PHE A 49 0.52 4.20 5.32
N GLN A 50 0.63 3.25 6.26
CA GLN A 50 -0.49 2.80 7.07
C GLN A 50 -0.86 3.82 8.14
N LEU A 51 0.13 4.51 8.72
CA LEU A 51 -0.07 5.64 9.62
C LEU A 51 -0.81 6.78 8.90
N ALA A 52 -0.32 7.21 7.73
CA ALA A 52 -0.95 8.27 6.96
C ALA A 52 -2.41 7.93 6.60
N SER A 53 -2.69 6.68 6.19
CA SER A 53 -4.05 6.20 5.91
C SER A 53 -4.95 6.25 7.15
N ALA A 54 -4.51 5.66 8.27
CA ALA A 54 -5.31 5.63 9.50
C ALA A 54 -5.55 7.04 10.08
N THR A 55 -4.52 7.89 10.09
CA THR A 55 -4.65 9.31 10.49
C THR A 55 -5.62 10.04 9.57
N ALA A 56 -5.53 9.87 8.25
CA ALA A 56 -6.44 10.53 7.33
C ALA A 56 -7.90 10.15 7.59
N VAL A 57 -8.20 8.89 7.89
CA VAL A 57 -9.55 8.44 8.27
C VAL A 57 -10.04 9.12 9.54
N GLU A 58 -9.21 9.20 10.58
CA GLU A 58 -9.59 9.84 11.85
C GLU A 58 -9.78 11.36 11.68
N GLU A 59 -8.90 12.05 10.93
CA GLU A 59 -8.95 13.49 10.69
C GLU A 59 -10.19 13.94 9.90
N VAL A 60 -10.73 13.09 9.03
CA VAL A 60 -11.99 13.38 8.31
C VAL A 60 -13.24 13.01 9.11
N GLY A 61 -13.09 12.71 10.41
CA GLY A 61 -14.19 12.37 11.32
C GLY A 61 -14.58 10.89 11.31
N GLY A 62 -13.76 10.02 10.72
CA GLY A 62 -13.93 8.58 10.77
C GLY A 62 -13.62 7.98 12.14
N PRO A 63 -13.83 6.66 12.32
CA PRO A 63 -13.53 5.99 13.58
C PRO A 63 -12.02 5.91 13.82
N LYS A 64 -11.63 5.91 15.09
CA LYS A 64 -10.25 5.59 15.47
C LYS A 64 -9.92 4.14 15.10
N VAL A 65 -8.95 3.95 14.22
CA VAL A 65 -8.50 2.62 13.79
C VAL A 65 -7.52 2.05 14.83
N PRO A 66 -7.74 0.83 15.36
CA PRO A 66 -6.83 0.22 16.35
C PRO A 66 -5.54 -0.28 15.69
N MET A 67 -4.65 0.67 15.38
CA MET A 67 -3.41 0.41 14.66
C MET A 67 -2.31 -0.17 15.54
N LYS A 68 -1.47 -1.01 14.93
CA LYS A 68 -0.17 -1.43 15.43
C LYS A 68 0.90 -1.15 14.37
N TYR A 69 2.12 -0.91 14.84
CA TYR A 69 3.28 -0.56 14.01
C TYR A 69 4.45 -1.53 14.30
N GLY A 70 5.54 -1.39 13.57
CA GLY A 70 6.68 -2.31 13.52
C GLY A 70 6.76 -3.09 12.21
N ARG A 71 6.15 -2.59 11.13
CA ARG A 71 6.28 -3.22 9.80
C ARG A 71 7.69 -3.00 9.26
N VAL A 72 8.18 -3.99 8.51
CA VAL A 72 9.50 -3.99 7.90
C VAL A 72 9.36 -3.61 6.43
N ASP A 73 10.21 -2.70 5.97
CA ASP A 73 10.32 -2.38 4.54
C ASP A 73 11.01 -3.53 3.80
N VAL A 74 10.52 -3.85 2.59
CA VAL A 74 11.37 -4.48 1.58
C VAL A 74 12.55 -3.56 1.25
N THR A 75 13.67 -4.11 0.79
CA THR A 75 14.89 -3.33 0.55
C THR A 75 15.09 -2.99 -0.92
N GLU A 76 14.62 -3.83 -1.85
CA GLU A 76 14.90 -3.72 -3.28
C GLU A 76 13.63 -3.76 -4.17
N PRO A 77 13.64 -3.12 -5.35
CA PRO A 77 12.50 -3.12 -6.28
C PRO A 77 12.09 -4.52 -6.78
N GLU A 78 13.00 -5.48 -6.87
CA GLU A 78 12.72 -6.86 -7.29
C GLU A 78 11.83 -7.62 -6.29
N GLN A 79 11.64 -7.04 -5.10
CA GLN A 79 10.75 -7.57 -4.08
C GLN A 79 9.30 -7.06 -4.23
N CYS A 80 9.05 -6.12 -5.16
CA CYS A 80 7.70 -5.71 -5.51
C CYS A 80 6.88 -6.90 -6.04
N PRO A 81 5.58 -6.98 -5.71
CA PRO A 81 4.70 -7.95 -6.33
C PRO A 81 4.54 -7.65 -7.82
N GLU A 82 4.21 -8.69 -8.59
CA GLU A 82 3.77 -8.53 -9.97
C GLU A 82 2.44 -7.75 -10.06
N GLU A 83 2.23 -7.04 -11.16
CA GLU A 83 0.98 -6.35 -11.46
C GLU A 83 -0.22 -7.33 -11.56
N GLY A 84 -1.43 -6.82 -11.37
CA GLY A 84 -2.68 -7.60 -11.51
C GLY A 84 -3.22 -8.16 -10.20
N ARG A 85 -2.60 -7.85 -9.06
CA ARG A 85 -3.11 -8.24 -7.74
C ARG A 85 -4.18 -7.27 -7.18
N LEU A 86 -4.29 -6.05 -7.70
CA LEU A 86 -5.33 -5.09 -7.30
C LEU A 86 -6.62 -5.27 -8.11
N PRO A 87 -7.80 -4.91 -7.57
CA PRO A 87 -9.05 -5.10 -8.28
C PRO A 87 -9.28 -4.05 -9.37
N ASP A 88 -9.70 -4.51 -10.54
CA ASP A 88 -10.35 -3.68 -11.57
C ASP A 88 -11.75 -3.19 -11.17
N ALA A 89 -12.09 -1.98 -11.61
CA ALA A 89 -13.40 -1.37 -11.39
C ALA A 89 -14.47 -1.79 -12.43
N GLY A 90 -14.07 -2.23 -13.62
CA GLY A 90 -14.96 -2.59 -14.73
C GLY A 90 -14.83 -4.03 -15.26
N PRO A 91 -14.68 -5.06 -14.41
CA PRO A 91 -14.60 -6.44 -14.88
C PRO A 91 -15.96 -6.93 -15.44
N PRO A 92 -15.99 -7.96 -16.30
CA PRO A 92 -17.23 -8.49 -16.86
C PRO A 92 -18.17 -9.10 -15.80
N SER A 93 -17.63 -9.61 -14.69
CA SER A 93 -18.40 -10.07 -13.53
C SER A 93 -17.89 -9.42 -12.24
N PRO A 94 -18.41 -8.23 -11.86
CA PRO A 94 -17.91 -7.47 -10.71
C PRO A 94 -17.96 -8.22 -9.38
N ALA A 95 -19.06 -8.91 -9.08
CA ALA A 95 -19.20 -9.63 -7.82
C ALA A 95 -18.26 -10.84 -7.73
N SER A 96 -18.01 -11.55 -8.83
CA SER A 96 -17.03 -12.65 -8.85
C SER A 96 -15.62 -12.11 -8.68
N HIS A 97 -15.27 -11.08 -9.44
CA HIS A 97 -13.95 -10.45 -9.39
C HIS A 97 -13.59 -9.94 -8.00
N LEU A 98 -14.52 -9.28 -7.30
CA LEU A 98 -14.31 -8.87 -5.91
C LEU A 98 -14.03 -10.08 -5.00
N ARG A 99 -14.76 -11.19 -5.16
CA ARG A 99 -14.48 -12.41 -4.38
C ARG A 99 -13.10 -12.96 -4.70
N ASP A 100 -12.75 -13.06 -5.98
CA ASP A 100 -11.46 -13.62 -6.41
C ASP A 100 -10.28 -12.82 -5.84
N VAL A 101 -10.37 -11.48 -5.88
CA VAL A 101 -9.31 -10.60 -5.38
C VAL A 101 -9.24 -10.62 -3.86
N PHE A 102 -10.38 -10.47 -3.17
CA PHE A 102 -10.38 -10.32 -1.71
C PHE A 102 -10.24 -11.66 -0.99
N TYR A 103 -10.81 -12.77 -1.48
CA TYR A 103 -10.62 -14.10 -0.87
C TYR A 103 -9.16 -14.57 -0.96
N ARG A 104 -8.39 -14.11 -1.95
CA ARG A 104 -6.95 -14.35 -2.01
C ARG A 104 -6.19 -13.65 -0.86
N MET A 105 -6.74 -12.57 -0.29
CA MET A 105 -6.13 -11.84 0.82
C MET A 105 -6.46 -12.44 2.20
N GLY A 106 -7.35 -13.44 2.26
CA GLY A 106 -7.88 -14.04 3.48
C GLY A 106 -9.27 -13.52 3.84
#